data_AF-A0A444GDP8-F1
#
_entry.id   AF-A0A444GDP8-F1
#
_cell.length_a   1.000
_cell.length_b   1.000
_cell.length_c   1.000
_cell.angle_alpha   90.00
_cell.angle_beta   90.00
_cell.angle_gamma   90.00
#
_symmetry.space_group_name_H-M   'P 1'
#
loop_
_entity.id
_entity.type
_entity.pdbx_description
1 polymer ?
#
loop_
_entity_poly.entity_id
_entity_poly.type
_entity_poly.pdbx_seq_one_letter_code
_entity_poly.pdbx_strand_id
1 'polypeptide(L)' 'MDIPLEKILDDSSRKVLYAEFPKIMQQGFAYLPAGICSSSMGRPISYEQVVAWKVLNDVDSPHCLAFMFVNWSFV' A
#
# COMPACT_ATOMS: atom_id res chain seq x y z
N MET A 1 9.25 -12.10 -9.86
CA MET A 1 8.79 -11.21 -10.95
C MET A 1 8.36 -9.93 -10.27
N ASP A 2 9.03 -8.83 -10.59
CA ASP A 2 8.73 -7.55 -9.95
C ASP A 2 7.51 -6.92 -10.62
N ILE A 3 6.53 -6.52 -9.80
CA ILE A 3 5.31 -5.86 -10.27
C ILE A 3 5.43 -4.39 -9.84
N PRO A 4 5.45 -3.44 -10.80
CA PRO A 4 5.49 -2.03 -10.46
C PRO A 4 4.27 -1.62 -9.63
N LEU A 5 4.45 -0.71 -8.68
CA LEU A 5 3.38 -0.27 -7.78
C LEU A 5 2.20 0.32 -8.57
N GLU A 6 2.47 0.99 -9.69
CA GLU A 6 1.47 1.52 -10.61
C GLU A 6 0.64 0.46 -11.34
N LYS A 7 1.08 -0.81 -11.35
CA LYS A 7 0.27 -1.93 -11.83
C LYS A 7 -0.64 -2.50 -10.75
N ILE A 8 -0.45 -2.11 -9.49
CA ILE A 8 -1.25 -2.59 -8.34
C ILE A 8 -2.20 -1.49 -7.89
N LEU A 9 -1.67 -0.30 -7.57
CA LEU A 9 -2.43 0.84 -7.12
C LEU A 9 -2.77 1.76 -8.29
N ASP A 10 -4.04 2.19 -8.36
CA ASP A 10 -4.49 3.17 -9.32
C ASP A 10 -3.90 4.58 -9.02
N ASP A 11 -4.20 5.55 -9.88
CA ASP A 11 -3.68 6.91 -9.71
C ASP A 11 -4.15 7.57 -8.41
N SER A 12 -5.40 7.32 -8.02
CA SER A 12 -5.99 7.91 -6.82
C SER A 12 -5.34 7.37 -5.54
N SER A 13 -5.18 6.05 -5.43
CA SER A 13 -4.57 5.39 -4.29
C SER A 13 -3.09 5.75 -4.13
N ARG A 14 -2.36 5.91 -5.25
CA ARG A 14 -0.96 6.36 -5.22
C ARG A 14 -0.82 7.79 -4.69
N LYS A 15 -1.70 8.71 -5.09
CA LYS A 15 -1.71 10.08 -4.57
C LYS A 15 -1.93 10.12 -3.06
N VAL A 16 -2.84 9.29 -2.55
CA VAL A 16 -3.07 9.16 -1.10
C VAL A 16 -1.84 8.59 -0.40
N LEU A 17 -1.24 7.52 -0.95
CA LEU A 17 0.00 6.97 -0.40
C LEU A 17 1.13 8.01 -0.34
N TYR A 18 1.31 8.82 -1.38
CA TYR A 18 2.33 9.86 -1.40
C TYR A 18 2.07 10.97 -0.38
N ALA A 19 0.81 11.34 -0.16
CA ALA A 19 0.44 12.29 0.88
C ALA A 19 0.70 11.75 2.30
N GLU A 20 0.45 10.46 2.53
CA GLU A 20 0.68 9.80 3.83
C GLU A 20 2.14 9.36 4.02
N PHE A 21 2.95 9.31 2.96
CA PHE A 21 4.32 8.80 3.01
C PHE A 21 5.19 9.46 4.09
N PRO A 22 5.21 10.80 4.26
CA PRO A 22 5.97 11.43 5.35
C PRO A 22 5.54 10.93 6.73
N LYS A 23 4.24 10.70 6.93
CA LYS A 23 3.69 10.19 8.18
C LYS A 23 4.12 8.74 8.43
N ILE A 24 4.09 7.88 7.40
CA ILE A 24 4.60 6.50 7.50
C ILE A 24 6.08 6.51 7.89
N MET A 25 6.88 7.40 7.30
CA MET A 25 8.31 7.50 7.60
C MET A 25 8.59 8.00 9.02
N GLN A 26 7.80 8.95 9.52
CA GLN A 26 7.96 9.52 10.87
C GLN A 26 7.37 8.62 11.97
N GLN A 27 6.12 8.19 11.81
CA GLN A 27 5.31 7.49 12.84
C GLN A 27 5.34 5.97 12.70
N GLY A 28 5.82 5.46 11.57
CA GLY A 28 5.97 4.03 11.29
C GLY A 28 4.85 3.44 10.43
N PHE A 29 3.65 4.03 10.44
CA PHE A 29 2.51 3.52 9.69
C PHE A 29 1.44 4.58 9.39
N ALA A 30 0.53 4.26 8.47
CA ALA A 30 -0.68 5.02 8.19
C ALA A 30 -1.82 4.11 7.72
N TYR A 31 -3.06 4.59 7.88
CA TYR A 31 -4.25 3.97 7.32
C TYR A 31 -4.67 4.73 6.06
N LEU A 32 -4.81 4.01 4.96
CA LEU A 32 -5.31 4.53 3.71
C LEU A 32 -6.80 4.12 3.57
N PRO A 33 -7.63 4.97 2.95
CA PRO A 33 -9.06 4.73 2.81
C PRO A 33 -9.36 3.53 1.91
N ALA A 34 -10.64 3.16 1.84
CA ALA A 34 -11.16 2.17 0.89
C ALA A 34 -10.82 2.52 -0.56
N GLY A 35 -10.71 1.49 -1.41
CA GLY A 35 -10.39 1.69 -2.82
C GLY A 35 -10.40 0.41 -3.63
N ILE A 36 -9.82 0.50 -4.84
CA ILE A 36 -9.64 -0.63 -5.77
C ILE A 36 -8.15 -0.73 -6.10
N CYS A 37 -7.63 -1.95 -6.15
CA CYS A 37 -6.30 -2.27 -6.65
C CYS A 37 -6.38 -3.41 -7.67
N SER A 38 -5.27 -3.70 -8.33
CA SER A 38 -5.13 -4.85 -9.22
C SER A 38 -4.32 -5.93 -8.54
N SER A 39 -4.82 -7.17 -8.60
CA SER A 39 -4.04 -8.36 -8.27
C SER A 39 -2.84 -8.53 -9.21
N SER A 40 -1.90 -9.40 -8.84
CA SER A 40 -0.78 -9.79 -9.72
C SER A 40 -1.22 -10.37 -11.07
N MET A 41 -2.45 -10.88 -11.15
CA MET A 41 -3.07 -11.41 -12.38
C MET A 41 -3.86 -10.34 -13.16
N GLY A 42 -3.77 -9.06 -12.77
CA GLY A 42 -4.47 -7.95 -13.42
C GLY A 42 -5.97 -7.88 -13.16
N ARG A 43 -6.48 -8.68 -12.21
CA ARG A 43 -7.90 -8.64 -11.82
C ARG A 43 -8.15 -7.56 -10.77
N PRO A 44 -9.25 -6.79 -10.88
CA PRO A 44 -9.60 -5.78 -9.90
C PRO A 44 -9.97 -6.43 -8.55
N ILE A 45 -9.52 -5.80 -7.47
CA ILE A 45 -9.80 -6.14 -6.09
C ILE A 45 -10.31 -4.89 -5.40
N SER A 46 -11.46 -4.98 -4.74
CA SER A 46 -11.93 -3.95 -3.81
C SER A 46 -11.39 -4.21 -2.41
N TYR A 47 -11.20 -3.16 -1.61
CA TYR A 47 -10.79 -3.25 -0.20
C TYR A 47 -11.39 -2.11 0.60
N GLU A 48 -11.63 -2.33 1.90
CA GLU A 48 -12.23 -1.32 2.78
C GLU A 48 -11.18 -0.40 3.43
N GLN A 49 -9.95 -0.88 3.58
CA GLN A 49 -8.84 -0.13 4.16
C GLN A 49 -7.51 -0.75 3.76
N VAL A 50 -6.46 0.06 3.70
CA VAL A 50 -5.07 -0.43 3.65
C VAL A 50 -4.30 0.07 4.86
N VAL A 51 -3.61 -0.82 5.56
CA VAL A 51 -2.58 -0.45 6.53
C VAL A 51 -1.25 -0.47 5.79
N ALA A 52 -0.54 0.66 5.77
CA ALA A 52 0.81 0.75 5.22
C ALA A 52 1.80 1.05 6.33
N TRP A 53 2.92 0.33 6.37
CA TRP A 53 3.97 0.56 7.37
C TRP A 53 5.36 0.45 6.78
N LYS A 54 6.30 1.19 7.36
CA LYS A 54 7.73 1.03 7.04
C LYS A 54 8.25 -0.23 7.71
N VAL A 55 8.96 -1.05 6.95
CA VAL A 55 9.71 -2.19 7.47
C VAL A 55 11.14 -1.74 7.68
N LEU A 56 11.68 -1.97 8.86
CA LEU A 56 13.08 -1.72 9.18
C LEU A 56 13.91 -2.98 8.91
N ASN A 57 15.17 -2.81 8.51
CA ASN A 57 16.13 -3.91 8.48
C ASN A 57 16.83 -4.10 9.84
N ASP A 58 17.79 -5.02 9.90
CA ASP A 58 18.53 -5.39 11.11
C ASP A 58 19.36 -4.24 11.74
N VAL A 59 19.51 -3.10 11.03
CA VAL A 59 20.20 -1.90 11.52
C VAL A 59 19.24 -0.71 11.69
N ASP A 60 17.96 -0.98 11.92
CA ASP A 60 16.90 0.00 12.16
C ASP A 60 16.71 1.05 11.04
N SER A 61 17.17 0.75 9.82
CA SER A 61 17.00 1.63 8.66
C SER A 61 15.80 1.19 7.80
N PRO A 62 15.03 2.13 7.20
CA PRO A 62 13.91 1.79 6.34
C PRO A 62 14.34 0.92 5.15
N HIS A 63 13.77 -0.28 5.04
CA HIS A 63 14.05 -1.23 3.97
C HIS A 63 13.02 -1.14 2.83
N CYS A 64 11.74 -1.17 3.19
CA CYS A 64 10.62 -1.10 2.25
C CYS A 64 9.34 -0.64 2.97
N LEU A 65 8.26 -0.50 2.20
CA LEU A 65 6.91 -0.44 2.73
C LEU A 65 6.24 -1.80 2.59
N ALA A 66 5.45 -2.17 3.60
CA ALA A 66 4.53 -3.29 3.54
C ALA A 66 3.08 -2.79 3.64
N PHE A 67 2.17 -3.57 3.07
CA PHE A 67 0.75 -3.23 2.95
C PHE A 67 -0.12 -4.41 3.38
N MET A 68 -1.19 -4.13 4.13
CA MET A 68 -2.25 -5.07 4.45
C MET A 68 -3.58 -4.51 3.96
N PHE A 69 -4.22 -5.23 3.04
CA PHE A 69 -5.55 -4.89 2.52
C PHE A 69 -6.59 -5.59 3.41
N VAL A 70 -7.53 -4.81 3.96
CA VAL A 70 -8.55 -5.29 4.89
C VAL A 70 -9.87 -5.50 4.14
N ASN A 71 -10.55 -6.62 4.45
CA ASN A 71 -11.85 -6.99 3.89
C ASN A 71 -11.89 -6.89 2.36
N TRP A 72 -10.85 -7.42 1.72
CA TRP A 72 -10.74 -7.36 0.27
C TRP A 72 -11.55 -8.46 -0.42
N SER A 73 -12.05 -8.17 -1.62
CA SER A 73 -12.69 -9.17 -2.48
C SER A 73 -12.39 -8.89 -3.95
N PHE A 74 -12.50 -9.92 -4.79
CA PHE A 74 -12.61 -9.70 -6.23
C PHE A 74 -13.90 -8.95 -6.55
N VAL A 75 -13.84 -8.10 -7.57
CA VAL A 75 -14.99 -7.44 -8.19
C VAL A 75 -15.49 -8.25 -9.38
#